data_AF-A0A246NE97-F1
#
_entry.id   AF-A0A246NE97-F1
#
_cell.length_a   1.000
_cell.length_b   1.000
_cell.length_c   1.000
_cell.angle_alpha   90.00
_cell.angle_beta   90.00
_cell.angle_gamma   90.00
#
_symmetry.space_group_name_H-M   'P 1'
#
loop_
_entity.id
_entity.type
_entity.pdbx_description
1 polymer ?
#
loop_
_entity_poly.entity_id
_entity_poly.type
_entity_poly.pdbx_seq_one_letter_code
_entity_poly.pdbx_strand_id
1 'polypeptide(L)' 'MKHDELEDADEIYLLLGKVVTQIVQPGETLSVQQIIGALYRTGLRSENPAIQQACDNAIRLLAKKLN' A
#
# COMPACT_ATOMS: atom_id res chain seq x y z
N MET A 1 -25.47 6.65 -5.09
CA MET A 1 -24.43 5.61 -5.26
C MET A 1 -23.04 6.26 -5.19
N LYS A 2 -22.65 6.77 -4.01
CA LYS A 2 -21.36 7.47 -3.76
C LYS A 2 -20.72 7.02 -2.44
N HIS A 3 -21.21 5.92 -1.86
CA HIS A 3 -20.80 5.44 -0.53
C HIS A 3 -19.68 4.38 -0.60
N ASP A 4 -19.55 3.64 -1.71
CA ASP A 4 -18.57 2.54 -1.79
C ASP A 4 -17.12 3.00 -2.05
N GLU A 5 -16.91 4.07 -2.83
CA GLU A 5 -15.55 4.50 -3.21
C GLU A 5 -14.73 5.11 -2.05
N LEU A 6 -15.42 5.63 -1.02
CA LEU A 6 -14.77 6.22 0.15
C LEU A 6 -14.37 5.16 1.18
N GLU A 7 -15.18 4.10 1.35
CA GLU A 7 -14.83 2.96 2.21
C GLU A 7 -13.62 2.21 1.66
N ASP A 8 -13.56 1.99 0.34
CA ASP A 8 -12.40 1.38 -0.32
C ASP A 8 -11.11 2.21 -0.14
N ALA A 9 -11.23 3.55 -0.18
CA ALA A 9 -10.10 4.44 0.02
C ALA A 9 -9.57 4.39 1.46
N ASP A 10 -10.46 4.36 2.45
CA ASP A 10 -10.11 4.28 3.86
C ASP A 10 -9.42 2.95 4.21
N GLU A 11 -9.87 1.83 3.64
CA GLU A 11 -9.19 0.54 3.77
C GLU A 11 -7.79 0.56 3.16
N ILE A 12 -7.63 1.20 2.00
CA ILE A 12 -6.32 1.39 1.36
C ILE A 12 -5.38 2.22 2.24
N TYR A 13 -5.85 3.33 2.81
CA TYR A 13 -5.05 4.16 3.71
C TYR A 13 -4.68 3.42 5.00
N LEU A 14 -5.59 2.62 5.56
CA LEU A 14 -5.34 1.82 6.75
C LEU A 14 -4.28 0.74 6.49
N LEU A 15 -4.35 0.05 5.34
CA LEU A 15 -3.36 -0.93 4.93
C LEU A 15 -1.98 -0.29 4.72
N LEU A 16 -1.94 0.86 4.06
CA LEU A 16 -0.72 1.65 3.88
C LEU A 16 -0.10 2.04 5.23
N GLY A 17 -0.91 2.52 6.18
CA GLY A 17 -0.46 2.84 7.53
C GLY A 17 0.16 1.64 8.23
N LYS A 18 -0.49 0.47 8.18
CA LYS A 18 0.04 -0.78 8.77
C LYS A 18 1.38 -1.18 8.14
N VAL A 19 1.47 -1.16 6.81
CA VAL A 19 2.70 -1.51 6.08
C VAL A 19 3.83 -0.53 6.44
N VAL A 20 3.55 0.78 6.45
CA VAL A 20 4.53 1.82 6.81
C VAL A 20 5.03 1.61 8.24
N THR A 21 4.15 1.38 9.21
CA THR A 21 4.56 1.17 10.62
C THR A 21 5.45 -0.07 10.84
N GLN A 22 5.43 -1.05 9.94
CA GLN A 22 6.29 -2.24 10.02
C GLN A 22 7.72 -1.98 9.49
N ILE A 23 7.95 -0.84 8.82
CA ILE A 23 9.21 -0.57 8.11
C ILE A 23 9.82 0.77 8.57
N VAL A 24 9.02 1.70 9.09
CA VAL A 24 9.52 2.97 9.64
C VAL A 24 10.12 2.73 11.01
N GLN A 25 11.45 2.84 11.12
CA GLN A 25 12.06 3.14 12.41
C GLN A 25 11.86 4.63 12.74
N PRO A 26 11.73 5.00 14.03
CA PRO A 26 11.62 6.39 14.42
C PRO A 26 12.80 7.22 13.87
N GLY A 27 12.50 8.25 13.08
CA GLY A 27 13.50 9.14 12.48
C GLY A 27 13.97 8.75 11.08
N GLU A 28 13.53 7.62 10.53
CA GLU A 28 13.81 7.25 9.14
C GLU A 28 12.71 7.73 8.18
N THR A 29 13.12 8.37 7.09
CA THR A 29 12.25 8.63 5.94
C THR A 29 12.22 7.40 5.05
N LEU A 30 11.03 6.82 4.83
CA LEU A 30 10.87 5.78 3.80
C LEU A 30 10.79 6.40 2.41
N SER A 31 11.63 5.91 1.50
CA SER A 31 11.51 6.23 0.09
C SER A 31 10.28 5.54 -0.52
N VAL A 32 9.72 6.16 -1.56
CA VAL A 32 8.61 5.57 -2.33
C VAL A 32 8.99 4.18 -2.86
N GLN A 33 10.26 3.94 -3.20
CA GLN A 33 10.74 2.63 -3.64
C GLN A 33 10.73 1.59 -2.52
N GLN A 34 11.05 1.98 -1.29
CA GLN A 34 10.98 1.07 -0.13
C GLN A 34 9.52 0.67 0.17
N ILE A 35 8.59 1.62 0.05
CA ILE A 35 7.15 1.36 0.21
C ILE A 35 6.65 0.42 -0.89
N ILE A 36 7.00 0.67 -2.16
CA ILE A 36 6.69 -0.22 -3.28
C ILE A 36 7.23 -1.63 -3.04
N GLY A 37 8.49 -1.74 -2.61
CA GLY A 37 9.12 -3.03 -2.34
C GLY A 37 8.42 -3.81 -1.22
N ALA A 38 7.92 -3.13 -0.19
CA ALA A 38 7.17 -3.77 0.88
C ALA A 38 5.75 -4.19 0.47
N LEU A 39 5.05 -3.37 -0.30
CA LEU A 39 3.74 -3.71 -0.88
C LEU A 39 3.86 -4.93 -1.80
N TYR A 40 4.90 -4.98 -2.63
CA TYR A 40 5.13 -6.13 -3.52
C TYR A 40 5.33 -7.43 -2.74
N ARG A 41 6.16 -7.42 -1.70
CA ARG A 41 6.37 -8.60 -0.84
C ARG A 41 5.10 -8.99 -0.08
N THR A 42 4.29 -8.02 0.32
CA THR A 42 3.03 -8.24 1.04
C THR A 42 1.99 -8.90 0.14
N GLY A 43 1.79 -8.37 -1.07
CA GLY A 43 0.93 -8.98 -2.08
C GLY A 43 1.38 -10.39 -2.43
N LEU A 44 2.68 -10.58 -2.73
CA LEU A 44 3.23 -11.88 -3.13
C LEU A 44 3.06 -12.98 -2.08
N ARG A 45 3.07 -12.63 -0.78
CA ARG A 45 2.92 -13.58 0.34
C ARG A 45 1.47 -13.78 0.78
N SER A 46 0.55 -12.96 0.29
CA SER A 46 -0.86 -13.04 0.68
C SER A 46 -1.56 -14.14 -0.09
N GLU A 47 -2.32 -14.98 0.60
CA GLU A 47 -3.24 -15.94 -0.01
C GLU A 47 -4.61 -15.31 -0.34
N ASN A 48 -4.86 -14.08 0.14
CA ASN A 48 -6.08 -13.34 -0.13
C ASN A 48 -5.95 -12.52 -1.43
N PRO A 49 -6.75 -12.80 -2.47
CA PRO A 49 -6.71 -12.08 -3.74
C PRO A 49 -7.04 -10.58 -3.62
N ALA A 50 -7.90 -10.19 -2.67
CA ALA A 50 -8.23 -8.79 -2.45
C ALA A 50 -7.00 -7.99 -1.96
N ILE A 51 -6.19 -8.60 -1.08
CA ILE A 51 -4.95 -7.99 -0.59
C ILE A 51 -3.90 -7.92 -1.69
N GLN A 52 -3.80 -8.94 -2.55
CA GLN A 52 -2.93 -8.91 -3.73
C GLN A 52 -3.30 -7.73 -4.66
N GLN A 53 -4.58 -7.60 -5.00
CA GLN A 53 -5.08 -6.54 -5.88
C GLN A 53 -4.89 -5.14 -5.27
N ALA A 54 -5.12 -4.99 -3.96
CA ALA A 54 -4.90 -3.73 -3.25
C ALA A 54 -3.41 -3.32 -3.28
N CYS A 55 -2.49 -4.28 -3.06
CA CYS A 55 -1.05 -4.03 -3.16
C CYS A 55 -0.65 -3.60 -4.58
N ASP A 56 -1.15 -4.26 -5.61
CA ASP A 56 -0.87 -3.91 -7.01
C ASP A 56 -1.37 -2.52 -7.38
N ASN A 57 -2.58 -2.16 -6.94
CA ASN A 57 -3.16 -0.83 -7.15
C ASN A 57 -2.33 0.25 -6.45
N ALA A 58 -1.90 0.01 -5.20
CA ALA A 58 -1.06 0.93 -4.45
C ALA A 58 0.33 1.10 -5.11
N ILE A 59 0.94 0.02 -5.60
CA ILE A 59 2.20 0.07 -6.34
C ILE A 59 2.06 0.93 -7.60
N ARG A 60 0.99 0.74 -8.39
CA ARG A 60 0.74 1.55 -9.61
C ARG A 60 0.57 3.03 -9.27
N LEU A 61 -0.15 3.36 -8.19
CA LEU A 61 -0.34 4.74 -7.76
C LEU A 61 0.98 5.39 -7.34
N LEU A 62 1.81 4.68 -6.58
CA LEU A 62 3.10 5.16 -6.10
C LEU A 62 4.11 5.30 -7.25
N ALA A 63 4.12 4.36 -8.19
CA ALA A 63 5.00 4.42 -9.36
C ALA A 63 4.70 5.64 -10.25
N LYS A 64 3.43 6.08 -10.34
CA LYS A 64 3.07 7.32 -11.05
C LYS A 64 3.64 8.59 -10.41
N LYS A 65 4.00 8.57 -9.12
CA LYS A 65 4.63 9.71 -8.42
C LYS A 65 6.14 9.77 -8.60
N LEU A 66 6.75 8.72 -9.17
CA LEU A 66 8.18 8.67 -9.48
C LEU A 66 8.51 9.25 -10.87
N ASN A 67 7.49 9.66 -11.63
CA ASN A 67 7.58 10.32 -12.94
C ASN A 67 6.96 11.72 -12.90
#